data_AF-F9XQS5-F1
#
_entry.id   AF-F9XQS5-F1
#
_cell.length_a   1.000
_cell.length_b   1.000
_cell.length_c   1.000
_cell.angle_alpha   90.00
_cell.angle_beta   90.00
_cell.angle_gamma   90.00
#
_symmetry.space_group_name_H-M   'P 1'
#
loop_
_entity.id
_entity.type
_entity.pdbx_description
1 polymer ?
#
loop_
_entity_poly.entity_id
_entity_poly.type
_entity_poly.pdbx_seq_one_letter_code
_entity_poly.pdbx_strand_id
1 'polypeptide(L)'
;DPNLSTPKPDIYYSAKLAQINRRVRRDLANYIVLSSRSSLPAAPNFFLEGKSASGRPDVTQNQAMYNGAIGARGMLQLQNYGQPTLIYDGNAYTVTSTYHPGTGTLQMYATHPRPSVAPAGEPQYYMTQLGAYAMTHAPDTFRNGALAYRNARDWTQQERDRLIASANAAAQRMSTDTRSFSRTSENIGSSTMARESSESDTSADELAINLDAATKRQKRPTTQH
;
A
#
# COMPACT_ATOMS: atom_id res chain seq x y z
N ASP A 1 -17.02 11.38 2.01
CA ASP A 1 -18.42 11.30 2.41
C ASP A 1 -18.51 10.57 3.75
N PRO A 2 -18.94 11.24 4.83
CA PRO A 2 -19.08 10.63 6.16
C PRO A 2 -20.16 9.53 6.22
N ASN A 3 -21.01 9.39 5.21
CA ASN A 3 -22.06 8.35 5.15
C ASN A 3 -21.64 7.08 4.41
N LEU A 4 -20.45 7.05 3.79
CA LEU A 4 -19.96 5.84 3.12
C LEU A 4 -19.35 4.88 4.16
N SER A 5 -19.96 3.70 4.28
CA SER A 5 -19.45 2.63 5.15
C SER A 5 -18.05 2.22 4.72
N THR A 6 -17.18 2.01 5.70
CA THR A 6 -15.84 1.48 5.45
C THR A 6 -15.91 0.17 4.66
N PRO A 7 -15.16 0.02 3.55
CA PRO A 7 -15.16 -1.22 2.76
C PRO A 7 -14.73 -2.40 3.63
N LYS A 8 -15.46 -3.51 3.49
CA LYS A 8 -15.19 -4.78 4.19
C LYS A 8 -15.06 -5.90 3.16
N PRO A 9 -13.97 -5.90 2.38
CA PRO A 9 -13.72 -6.97 1.42
C PRO A 9 -13.56 -8.32 2.12
N ASP A 10 -14.06 -9.39 1.51
CA ASP A 10 -13.88 -10.75 2.05
C ASP A 10 -12.40 -11.13 2.10
N ILE A 11 -11.68 -10.85 1.00
CA ILE A 11 -10.24 -11.03 0.90
C ILE A 11 -9.63 -9.79 0.24
N TYR A 12 -8.50 -9.33 0.76
CA TYR A 12 -7.71 -8.27 0.15
C TYR A 12 -6.21 -8.48 0.39
N TYR A 13 -5.40 -7.98 -0.52
CA TYR A 13 -3.95 -7.99 -0.42
C TYR A 13 -3.40 -6.57 -0.32
N SER A 14 -2.47 -6.40 0.59
CA SER A 14 -1.97 -5.10 1.05
C SER A 14 -0.48 -5.21 1.44
N ALA A 15 0.17 -4.08 1.62
CA ALA A 15 1.54 -4.00 2.07
C ALA A 15 1.65 -4.04 3.61
N LYS A 16 2.75 -4.60 4.11
CA LYS A 16 3.11 -4.53 5.52
C LYS A 16 3.41 -3.08 5.87
N LEU A 17 2.98 -2.64 7.06
CA LEU A 17 3.22 -1.27 7.53
C LEU A 17 4.70 -0.88 7.56
N ALA A 18 5.59 -1.83 7.83
CA ALA A 18 7.04 -1.61 7.84
C ALA A 18 7.61 -1.24 6.45
N GLN A 19 6.92 -1.58 5.36
CA GLN A 19 7.32 -1.19 4.00
C GLN A 19 7.04 0.28 3.70
N ILE A 20 6.20 0.95 4.50
CA ILE A 20 5.75 2.31 4.25
C ILE A 20 6.37 3.26 5.27
N ASN A 21 7.06 4.29 4.79
CA ASN A 21 7.69 5.31 5.62
C ASN A 21 6.67 5.90 6.61
N ARG A 22 7.09 6.15 7.86
CA ARG A 22 6.21 6.64 8.93
C ARG A 22 5.48 7.93 8.55
N ARG A 23 6.13 8.84 7.82
CA ARG A 23 5.55 10.09 7.32
C ARG A 23 4.44 9.81 6.30
N VAL A 24 4.73 8.99 5.28
CA VAL A 24 3.76 8.56 4.26
C VAL A 24 2.54 7.89 4.90
N ARG A 25 2.78 6.96 5.84
CA ARG A 25 1.68 6.27 6.57
C ARG A 25 0.77 7.24 7.30
N ARG A 26 1.34 8.22 8.01
CA ARG A 26 0.59 9.21 8.76
C ARG A 26 -0.21 10.11 7.82
N ASP A 27 0.48 10.67 6.82
CA ASP A 27 -0.09 11.68 5.93
C ASP A 27 -1.18 11.08 5.03
N LEU A 28 -1.04 9.82 4.62
CA LEU A 28 -1.99 9.12 3.74
C LEU A 28 -2.93 8.16 4.47
N ALA A 29 -2.99 8.16 5.82
CA ALA A 29 -3.73 7.17 6.60
C ALA A 29 -5.19 7.00 6.14
N ASN A 30 -5.86 8.10 5.81
CA ASN A 30 -7.26 8.14 5.37
C ASN A 30 -7.49 7.55 3.96
N TYR A 31 -6.43 7.26 3.21
CA TYR A 31 -6.51 6.76 1.83
C TYR A 31 -6.00 5.34 1.69
N ILE A 32 -4.99 4.96 2.48
CA ILE A 32 -4.31 3.67 2.33
C ILE A 32 -4.69 2.68 3.43
N VAL A 33 -5.38 3.07 4.49
CA VAL A 33 -5.79 2.14 5.55
C VAL A 33 -7.30 1.91 5.47
N LEU A 34 -7.71 0.65 5.26
CA LEU A 34 -9.14 0.28 5.19
C LEU A 34 -9.86 0.34 6.53
N SER A 35 -9.16 0.49 7.65
CA SER A 35 -9.77 0.46 8.98
C SER A 35 -9.00 1.34 9.94
N SER A 36 -9.67 1.85 10.96
CA SER A 36 -9.04 2.65 12.02
C SER A 36 -8.03 1.88 12.89
N ARG A 37 -7.90 0.55 12.73
CA ARG A 37 -6.91 -0.25 13.46
C ARG A 37 -5.51 -0.06 12.87
N SER A 38 -4.64 0.57 13.66
CA SER A 38 -3.25 0.93 13.28
C SER A 38 -2.30 -0.25 13.04
N SER A 39 -2.71 -1.48 13.38
CA SER A 39 -1.93 -2.71 13.18
C SER A 39 -2.25 -3.44 11.87
N LEU A 40 -3.28 -3.01 11.14
CA LEU A 40 -3.67 -3.65 9.89
C LEU A 40 -2.74 -3.25 8.74
N PRO A 41 -2.52 -4.15 7.76
CA PRO A 41 -1.75 -3.84 6.57
C PRO A 41 -2.44 -2.72 5.77
N ALA A 42 -1.66 -2.01 4.96
CA ALA A 42 -2.09 -0.79 4.29
C ALA A 42 -1.85 -0.85 2.77
N ALA A 43 -2.38 0.14 2.07
CA ALA A 43 -2.32 0.30 0.63
C ALA A 43 -2.90 -0.92 -0.13
N PRO A 44 -4.12 -1.37 0.16
CA PRO A 44 -4.71 -2.48 -0.58
C PRO A 44 -4.96 -2.09 -2.04
N ASN A 45 -4.72 -3.01 -2.96
CA ASN A 45 -5.03 -2.82 -4.38
C ASN A 45 -5.38 -4.12 -5.12
N PHE A 46 -5.57 -5.21 -4.38
CA PHE A 46 -6.22 -6.40 -4.91
C PHE A 46 -7.29 -6.85 -3.93
N PHE A 47 -8.50 -7.12 -4.42
CA PHE A 47 -9.62 -7.59 -3.59
C PHE A 47 -10.35 -8.74 -4.25
N LEU A 48 -11.00 -9.57 -3.44
CA LEU A 48 -11.89 -10.64 -3.86
C LEU A 48 -13.16 -10.62 -3.01
N GLU A 49 -14.30 -10.64 -3.70
CA GLU A 49 -15.64 -10.81 -3.13
C GLU A 49 -16.15 -12.22 -3.47
N GLY A 50 -16.50 -12.99 -2.45
CA GLY A 50 -17.16 -14.28 -2.60
C GLY A 50 -18.65 -14.15 -2.29
N LYS A 51 -19.50 -14.76 -3.10
CA LYS A 51 -20.92 -14.91 -2.75
C LYS A 51 -21.26 -16.29 -2.23
N SER A 52 -22.35 -16.37 -1.48
CA SER A 52 -23.10 -17.60 -1.31
C SER A 52 -23.91 -17.90 -2.58
N ALA A 53 -24.43 -19.12 -2.70
CA ALA A 53 -25.24 -19.52 -3.86
C ALA A 53 -26.51 -18.66 -4.06
N SER A 54 -27.02 -18.04 -2.98
CA SER A 54 -28.18 -17.15 -2.99
C SER A 54 -27.81 -15.67 -3.06
N GLY A 55 -26.53 -15.33 -3.17
CA GLY A 55 -26.07 -13.95 -3.23
C GLY A 55 -26.50 -13.28 -4.53
N ARG A 56 -26.92 -12.01 -4.47
CA ARG A 56 -27.28 -11.28 -5.69
C ARG A 56 -26.02 -10.83 -6.46
N PRO A 57 -25.91 -11.11 -7.77
CA PRO A 57 -24.75 -10.72 -8.57
C PRO A 57 -24.51 -9.19 -8.61
N ASP A 58 -25.58 -8.39 -8.70
CA ASP A 58 -25.52 -6.93 -8.73
C ASP A 58 -24.89 -6.32 -7.46
N VAL A 59 -25.22 -6.89 -6.30
CA VAL A 59 -24.60 -6.50 -5.01
C VAL A 59 -23.09 -6.78 -5.02
N THR A 60 -22.68 -7.92 -5.56
CA THR A 60 -21.25 -8.29 -5.67
C THR A 60 -20.49 -7.33 -6.56
N GLN A 61 -21.07 -6.97 -7.71
CA GLN A 61 -20.46 -6.04 -8.65
C GLN A 61 -20.33 -4.65 -8.02
N ASN A 62 -21.34 -4.19 -7.27
CA ASN A 62 -21.28 -2.92 -6.55
C ASN A 62 -20.21 -2.93 -5.44
N GLN A 63 -20.06 -4.03 -4.70
CA GLN A 63 -18.98 -4.19 -3.73
C GLN A 63 -17.61 -4.18 -4.42
N ALA A 64 -17.47 -4.88 -5.55
CA ALA A 64 -16.25 -4.89 -6.32
C ALA A 64 -15.88 -3.50 -6.85
N MET A 65 -16.87 -2.73 -7.31
CA MET A 65 -16.71 -1.35 -7.73
C MET A 65 -16.27 -0.45 -6.58
N TYR A 66 -16.94 -0.56 -5.42
CA TYR A 66 -16.62 0.25 -4.25
C TYR A 66 -15.21 -0.02 -3.73
N ASN A 67 -14.84 -1.29 -3.55
CA ASN A 67 -13.50 -1.69 -3.13
C ASN A 67 -12.44 -1.26 -4.15
N GLY A 68 -12.72 -1.45 -5.44
CA GLY A 68 -11.85 -1.03 -6.53
C GLY A 68 -11.58 0.48 -6.50
N ALA A 69 -12.61 1.30 -6.27
CA ALA A 69 -12.47 2.75 -6.14
C ALA A 69 -11.62 3.15 -4.93
N ILE A 70 -11.79 2.49 -3.79
CA ILE A 70 -10.98 2.76 -2.58
C ILE A 70 -9.51 2.38 -2.82
N GLY A 71 -9.24 1.22 -3.41
CA GLY A 71 -7.87 0.81 -3.75
C GLY A 71 -7.23 1.78 -4.75
N ALA A 72 -7.94 2.13 -5.82
CA ALA A 72 -7.45 3.06 -6.83
C ALA A 72 -7.18 4.46 -6.25
N ARG A 73 -8.01 4.92 -5.31
CA ARG A 73 -7.79 6.17 -4.56
C ARG A 73 -6.49 6.10 -3.76
N GLY A 74 -6.26 5.01 -3.05
CA GLY A 74 -5.01 4.78 -2.30
C GLY A 74 -3.78 4.78 -3.20
N MET A 75 -3.84 4.10 -4.35
CA MET A 75 -2.75 4.05 -5.32
C MET A 75 -2.45 5.43 -5.93
N LEU A 76 -3.49 6.20 -6.28
CA LEU A 76 -3.34 7.56 -6.79
C LEU A 76 -2.62 8.48 -5.79
N GLN A 77 -2.95 8.37 -4.50
CA GLN A 77 -2.34 9.17 -3.44
C GLN A 77 -0.88 8.78 -3.19
N LEU A 78 -0.56 7.48 -3.25
CA LEU A 78 0.84 7.02 -3.17
C LEU A 78 1.65 7.50 -4.37
N GLN A 79 1.10 7.40 -5.58
CA GLN A 79 1.75 7.86 -6.81
C GLN A 79 2.11 9.35 -6.76
N ASN A 80 1.25 10.16 -6.13
CA ASN A 80 1.38 11.61 -6.07
C ASN A 80 1.90 12.13 -4.73
N TYR A 81 2.46 11.28 -3.86
CA TYR A 81 2.93 11.74 -2.56
C TYR A 81 4.04 12.80 -2.70
N GLY A 82 3.80 13.99 -2.14
CA GLY A 82 4.70 15.14 -2.22
C GLY A 82 4.51 16.02 -3.46
N GLN A 83 3.56 15.69 -4.35
CA GLN A 83 3.20 16.55 -5.48
C GLN A 83 2.19 17.63 -5.06
N PRO A 84 2.26 18.84 -5.63
CA PRO A 84 1.31 19.91 -5.32
C PRO A 84 -0.08 19.65 -5.90
N THR A 85 -0.17 18.88 -6.99
CA THR A 85 -1.42 18.53 -7.67
C THR A 85 -1.40 17.06 -8.08
N LEU A 86 -2.58 16.45 -8.20
CA LEU A 86 -2.70 15.06 -8.67
C LEU A 86 -2.43 14.97 -10.17
N ILE A 87 -1.49 14.11 -10.52
CA ILE A 87 -1.18 13.70 -11.89
C ILE A 87 -1.85 12.35 -12.15
N TYR A 88 -2.50 12.24 -13.31
CA TYR A 88 -3.22 11.05 -13.74
C TYR A 88 -2.51 10.47 -14.96
N ASP A 89 -1.98 9.26 -14.84
CA ASP A 89 -1.35 8.53 -15.96
C ASP A 89 -2.34 7.66 -16.76
N GLY A 90 -3.58 7.55 -16.28
CA GLY A 90 -4.64 6.76 -16.91
C GLY A 90 -4.52 5.26 -16.69
N ASN A 91 -3.57 4.78 -15.88
CA ASN A 91 -3.34 3.36 -15.62
C ASN A 91 -4.19 2.85 -14.46
N ALA A 92 -4.47 1.54 -14.49
CA ALA A 92 -5.22 0.87 -13.42
C ALA A 92 -4.28 0.07 -12.52
N TYR A 93 -4.03 0.56 -11.31
CA TYR A 93 -3.17 -0.13 -10.34
C TYR A 93 -3.94 -0.98 -9.32
N THR A 94 -5.26 -1.11 -9.51
CA THR A 94 -6.14 -1.86 -8.62
C THR A 94 -6.96 -2.87 -9.41
N VAL A 95 -7.01 -4.10 -8.91
CA VAL A 95 -7.83 -5.17 -9.46
C VAL A 95 -8.80 -5.69 -8.41
N THR A 96 -10.04 -5.92 -8.82
CA THR A 96 -11.08 -6.55 -8.00
C THR A 96 -11.55 -7.82 -8.69
N SER A 97 -11.72 -8.90 -7.93
CA SER A 97 -12.26 -10.16 -8.42
C SER A 97 -13.58 -10.47 -7.71
N THR A 98 -14.49 -11.15 -8.39
CA THR A 98 -15.72 -11.68 -7.80
C THR A 98 -15.82 -13.16 -8.11
N TYR A 99 -16.29 -13.95 -7.15
CA TYR A 99 -16.62 -15.36 -7.37
C TYR A 99 -18.07 -15.63 -6.97
N HIS A 100 -18.84 -16.14 -7.94
CA HIS A 100 -20.23 -16.51 -7.73
C HIS A 100 -20.39 -18.03 -7.81
N PRO A 101 -20.65 -18.74 -6.69
CA PRO A 101 -20.70 -20.21 -6.70
C PRO A 101 -21.90 -20.75 -7.47
N GLY A 102 -23.02 -20.03 -7.50
CA GLY A 102 -24.22 -20.46 -8.23
C GLY A 102 -24.01 -20.60 -9.74
N THR A 103 -23.07 -19.84 -10.31
CA THR A 103 -22.68 -19.92 -11.73
C THR A 103 -21.28 -20.50 -11.92
N GLY A 104 -20.55 -20.77 -10.83
CA GLY A 104 -19.15 -21.15 -10.85
C GLY A 104 -18.24 -20.15 -11.57
N THR A 105 -18.56 -18.86 -11.56
CA THR A 105 -17.87 -17.85 -12.38
C THR A 105 -16.93 -16.99 -11.55
N LEU A 106 -15.71 -16.80 -12.02
CA LEU A 106 -14.78 -15.77 -11.59
C LEU A 106 -14.86 -14.58 -12.56
N GLN A 107 -15.15 -13.37 -12.09
CA GLN A 107 -15.03 -12.15 -12.90
C GLN A 107 -13.93 -11.27 -12.32
N MET A 108 -13.22 -10.56 -13.19
CA MET A 108 -12.11 -9.69 -12.81
C MET A 108 -12.30 -8.30 -13.42
N TYR A 109 -11.96 -7.29 -12.64
CA TYR A 109 -12.12 -5.89 -12.98
C TYR A 109 -10.88 -5.10 -12.61
N ALA A 110 -10.51 -4.13 -13.44
CA ALA A 110 -9.50 -3.13 -13.12
C ALA A 110 -10.18 -1.81 -12.78
N THR A 111 -9.63 -1.06 -11.84
CA THR A 111 -10.11 0.29 -11.51
C THR A 111 -9.02 1.32 -11.70
N HIS A 112 -9.33 2.38 -12.43
CA HIS A 112 -8.42 3.50 -12.67
C HIS A 112 -9.06 4.85 -12.32
N PRO A 113 -8.27 5.80 -11.78
CA PRO A 113 -8.73 7.15 -11.52
C PRO A 113 -8.73 8.00 -12.80
N ARG A 114 -9.64 8.97 -12.86
CA ARG A 114 -9.67 10.05 -13.85
C ARG A 114 -9.89 11.39 -13.15
N PRO A 115 -9.42 12.50 -13.73
CA PRO A 115 -9.77 13.83 -13.27
C PRO A 115 -11.29 14.01 -13.23
N SER A 116 -11.77 14.85 -12.32
CA SER A 116 -13.17 15.25 -12.32
C SER A 116 -13.49 16.07 -13.57
N VAL A 117 -14.70 15.90 -14.10
CA VAL A 117 -15.22 16.75 -15.18
C VAL A 117 -15.55 18.16 -14.67
N ALA A 118 -15.89 18.28 -13.39
CA ALA A 118 -16.13 19.56 -12.75
C ALA A 118 -14.81 20.24 -12.35
N PRO A 119 -14.67 21.57 -12.52
CA PRO A 119 -13.53 22.31 -12.00
C PRO A 119 -13.36 22.07 -10.49
N ALA A 120 -12.15 21.69 -10.07
CA ALA A 120 -11.81 21.36 -8.69
C ALA A 120 -12.64 20.21 -8.05
N GLY A 121 -13.28 19.36 -8.85
CA GLY A 121 -14.02 18.20 -8.35
C GLY A 121 -13.11 17.06 -7.86
N GLU A 122 -13.67 16.18 -7.04
CA GLU A 122 -12.98 14.96 -6.57
C GLU A 122 -12.68 14.01 -7.74
N PRO A 123 -11.58 13.22 -7.66
CA PRO A 123 -11.26 12.21 -8.67
C PRO A 123 -12.40 11.22 -8.87
N GLN A 124 -12.63 10.84 -10.12
CA GLN A 124 -13.61 9.82 -10.50
C GLN A 124 -12.93 8.47 -10.71
N TYR A 125 -13.61 7.37 -10.45
CA TYR A 125 -13.04 6.02 -10.53
C TYR A 125 -13.87 5.15 -11.47
N TYR A 126 -13.22 4.58 -12.47
CA TYR A 126 -13.86 3.79 -13.51
C TYR A 126 -13.44 2.33 -13.37
N MET A 127 -14.44 1.45 -13.22
CA MET A 127 -14.24 0.01 -13.18
C MET A 127 -14.44 -0.58 -14.59
N THR A 128 -13.44 -1.29 -15.09
CA THR A 128 -13.43 -1.94 -16.40
C THR A 128 -13.28 -3.44 -16.22
N GLN A 129 -14.15 -4.23 -16.86
CA GLN A 129 -14.04 -5.69 -16.78
C GLN A 129 -12.84 -6.18 -17.61
N LEU A 130 -11.98 -6.98 -16.98
CA LEU A 130 -10.83 -7.62 -17.61
C LEU A 130 -11.18 -8.97 -18.23
N GLY A 131 -12.10 -9.72 -17.59
CA GLY A 131 -12.47 -11.05 -18.05
C GLY A 131 -13.49 -11.74 -17.15
N ALA A 132 -13.99 -12.88 -17.62
CA ALA A 132 -14.83 -13.80 -16.87
C ALA A 132 -14.46 -15.24 -17.22
N TYR A 133 -14.38 -16.11 -16.21
CA TYR A 133 -13.88 -17.46 -16.34
C TYR A 133 -14.82 -18.45 -15.65
N ALA A 134 -15.20 -19.51 -16.37
CA ALA A 134 -15.91 -20.63 -15.78
C ALA A 134 -14.94 -21.50 -14.97
N MET A 135 -15.13 -21.54 -13.66
CA MET A 135 -14.24 -22.23 -12.72
C MET A 135 -14.64 -23.70 -12.50
N THR A 136 -15.86 -24.09 -12.88
CA THR A 136 -16.41 -25.43 -12.61
C THR A 136 -16.77 -26.22 -13.87
N HIS A 137 -16.58 -25.64 -15.07
CA HIS A 137 -16.97 -26.27 -16.33
C HIS A 137 -15.92 -27.27 -16.86
N ALA A 138 -14.67 -26.82 -17.04
CA ALA A 138 -13.61 -27.64 -17.62
C ALA A 138 -12.23 -27.32 -16.99
N PRO A 139 -11.28 -28.27 -16.99
CA PRO A 139 -9.93 -28.04 -16.46
C PRO A 139 -9.21 -26.84 -17.08
N ASP A 140 -9.38 -26.61 -18.37
CA ASP A 140 -8.67 -25.53 -19.07
C ASP A 140 -9.23 -24.14 -18.72
N THR A 141 -10.55 -24.02 -18.61
CA THR A 141 -11.16 -22.74 -18.17
C THR A 141 -10.81 -22.43 -16.72
N PHE A 142 -10.75 -23.45 -15.86
CA PHE A 142 -10.27 -23.31 -14.49
C PHE A 142 -8.81 -22.84 -14.45
N ARG A 143 -7.90 -23.48 -15.21
CA ARG A 143 -6.49 -23.10 -15.27
C ARG A 143 -6.31 -21.66 -15.74
N ASN A 144 -7.06 -21.25 -16.77
CA ASN A 144 -7.01 -19.89 -17.30
C ASN A 144 -7.48 -18.86 -16.26
N GLY A 145 -8.61 -19.12 -15.57
CA GLY A 145 -9.10 -18.24 -14.52
C GLY A 145 -8.18 -18.16 -13.31
N ALA A 146 -7.65 -19.30 -12.85
CA ALA A 146 -6.70 -19.35 -11.75
C ALA A 146 -5.38 -18.63 -12.08
N LEU A 147 -4.89 -18.77 -13.33
CA LEU A 147 -3.72 -18.07 -13.82
C LEU A 147 -3.97 -16.56 -13.86
N ALA A 148 -5.08 -16.11 -14.45
CA ALA A 148 -5.45 -14.70 -14.50
C ALA A 148 -5.51 -14.07 -13.10
N TYR A 149 -6.17 -14.75 -12.15
CA TYR A 149 -6.26 -14.31 -10.76
C TYR A 149 -4.88 -14.13 -10.11
N ARG A 150 -4.01 -15.14 -10.21
CA ARG A 150 -2.67 -15.10 -9.60
C ARG A 150 -1.80 -14.02 -10.25
N ASN A 151 -1.81 -13.94 -11.58
CA ASN A 151 -1.03 -12.94 -12.31
C ASN A 151 -1.47 -11.52 -11.94
N ALA A 152 -2.78 -11.26 -11.86
CA ALA A 152 -3.26 -9.94 -11.48
C ALA A 152 -2.91 -9.60 -10.02
N ARG A 153 -3.00 -10.56 -9.11
CA ARG A 153 -2.58 -10.36 -7.71
C ARG A 153 -1.09 -10.02 -7.60
N ASP A 154 -0.25 -10.78 -8.29
CA ASP A 154 1.20 -10.60 -8.22
C ASP A 154 1.62 -9.30 -8.94
N TRP A 155 0.98 -8.96 -10.07
CA TRP A 155 1.19 -7.71 -10.80
C TRP A 155 0.78 -6.49 -9.97
N THR A 156 -0.42 -6.51 -9.38
CA THR A 156 -0.87 -5.41 -8.50
C THR A 156 0.03 -5.24 -7.29
N GLN A 157 0.56 -6.33 -6.72
CA GLN A 157 1.57 -6.23 -5.67
C GLN A 157 2.84 -5.50 -6.15
N GLN A 158 3.38 -5.85 -7.32
CA GLN A 158 4.57 -5.21 -7.87
C GLN A 158 4.35 -3.70 -8.06
N GLU A 159 3.21 -3.30 -8.63
CA GLU A 159 2.89 -1.88 -8.81
C GLU A 159 2.71 -1.14 -7.49
N ARG A 160 2.00 -1.74 -6.53
CA ARG A 160 1.86 -1.16 -5.18
C ARG A 160 3.21 -0.93 -4.54
N ASP A 161 4.09 -1.93 -4.56
CA ASP A 161 5.39 -1.87 -3.92
C ASP A 161 6.28 -0.81 -4.60
N ARG A 162 6.18 -0.66 -5.93
CA ARG A 162 6.82 0.42 -6.70
C ARG A 162 6.31 1.81 -6.29
N LEU A 163 4.99 1.99 -6.17
CA LEU A 163 4.39 3.26 -5.76
C LEU A 163 4.76 3.62 -4.31
N ILE A 164 4.78 2.63 -3.40
CA ILE A 164 5.26 2.81 -2.02
C ILE A 164 6.73 3.24 -2.00
N ALA A 165 7.59 2.60 -2.79
CA ALA A 165 9.00 2.96 -2.87
C ALA A 165 9.19 4.42 -3.35
N SER A 166 8.43 4.84 -4.36
CA SER A 166 8.43 6.23 -4.85
C SER A 166 7.99 7.22 -3.76
N ALA A 167 6.87 6.95 -3.08
CA ALA A 167 6.36 7.79 -2.00
C ALA A 167 7.36 7.88 -0.82
N ASN A 168 7.98 6.76 -0.46
CA ASN A 168 9.02 6.72 0.57
C ASN A 168 10.22 7.59 0.20
N ALA A 169 10.69 7.52 -1.05
CA ALA A 169 11.80 8.34 -1.52
C ALA A 169 11.45 9.83 -1.49
N ALA A 170 10.23 10.21 -1.89
CA ALA A 170 9.75 11.58 -1.79
C ALA A 170 9.72 12.08 -0.33
N ALA A 171 9.25 11.26 0.62
CA ALA A 171 9.24 11.60 2.04
C ALA A 171 10.64 11.88 2.62
N GLN A 172 11.66 11.14 2.15
CA GLN A 172 13.04 11.35 2.58
C GLN A 172 13.58 12.69 2.08
N ARG A 173 13.32 13.05 0.81
CA ARG A 173 13.74 14.35 0.23
C ARG A 173 13.14 15.54 0.98
N MET A 174 11.86 15.46 1.33
CA MET A 174 11.22 16.52 2.12
C MET A 174 11.84 16.69 3.51
N SER A 175 12.34 15.59 4.10
CA SER A 175 13.00 15.61 5.41
C SER A 175 14.41 16.20 5.33
N THR A 176 15.13 16.02 4.22
CA THR A 176 16.45 16.64 3.99
C THR A 176 16.34 18.14 3.75
N ASP A 177 15.35 18.60 2.99
CA ASP A 177 15.14 20.03 2.74
C ASP A 177 14.81 20.77 4.05
N THR A 178 13.94 20.20 4.89
CA THR A 178 13.63 20.79 6.20
C THR A 178 14.89 20.98 7.07
N ARG A 179 15.84 20.05 6.99
CA ARG A 179 17.11 20.13 7.75
C ARG A 179 18.11 21.11 7.14
N SER A 180 18.15 21.26 5.81
CA SER A 180 19.04 22.24 5.17
C SER A 180 18.57 23.68 5.43
N PHE A 181 17.26 23.94 5.40
CA PHE A 181 16.68 25.24 5.78
C PHE A 181 16.91 25.58 7.26
N SER A 182 16.83 24.61 8.17
CA SER A 182 17.10 24.85 9.60
C SER A 182 18.57 25.24 9.84
N ARG A 183 19.52 24.67 9.08
CA ARG A 183 20.96 24.98 9.21
C ARG A 183 21.35 26.35 8.63
N THR A 184 20.66 26.82 7.59
CA THR A 184 20.93 28.17 7.05
C THR A 184 20.35 29.28 7.93
N SER A 185 19.26 29.04 8.67
CA SER A 185 18.73 29.99 9.65
C SER A 185 19.58 30.11 10.91
N GLU A 186 20.31 29.07 11.32
CA GLU A 186 21.25 29.14 12.45
C GLU A 186 22.55 29.90 12.09
N ASN A 187 22.88 30.05 10.80
CA ASN A 187 24.14 30.66 10.35
C ASN A 187 24.07 32.18 10.07
N ILE A 188 22.92 32.84 10.30
CA ILE A 188 22.76 34.30 10.13
C ILE A 188 22.92 35.06 11.47
N GLY A 189 23.16 34.35 12.57
CA GLY A 189 23.24 34.93 13.92
C GLY A 189 24.51 34.58 14.69
N SER A 190 25.71 34.72 14.12
CA SER A 190 26.92 34.80 14.95
C SER A 190 28.09 35.43 14.21
N SER A 191 28.19 36.75 14.28
CA SER A 191 29.43 37.49 14.02
C SER A 191 29.95 38.02 15.36
N THR A 192 30.88 37.29 15.98
CA THR A 192 31.81 37.87 16.95
C THR A 192 33.16 37.20 16.77
N MET A 193 34.16 38.04 16.51
CA MET A 193 35.51 37.69 16.12
C MET A 193 36.37 37.16 17.28
N ALA A 194 37.23 36.20 16.92
CA ALA A 194 38.60 35.94 17.36
C ALA A 194 38.92 35.54 18.82
N ARG A 195 39.53 34.35 18.98
CA ARG A 195 40.98 34.25 19.27
C ARG A 195 41.53 32.82 19.09
N GLU A 196 42.68 32.73 18.44
CA GLU A 196 43.54 31.53 18.33
C GLU A 196 44.20 31.17 19.66
N SER A 197 44.39 29.87 19.92
CA SER A 197 45.63 29.33 20.50
C SER A 197 45.72 27.80 20.31
N SER A 198 46.90 27.41 19.79
CA SER A 198 47.53 26.11 19.52
C SER A 198 47.39 24.93 20.47
N GLU A 199 47.67 23.76 19.86
CA GLU A 199 48.38 22.55 20.34
C GLU A 199 47.62 21.58 21.28
N SER A 200 47.28 20.37 20.80
CA SER A 200 48.06 19.11 20.84
C SER A 200 47.96 18.40 22.20
N ASP A 201 47.27 17.26 22.29
CA ASP A 201 47.92 15.94 22.29
C ASP A 201 46.93 14.76 22.53
N THR A 202 47.34 13.64 21.96
CA THR A 202 46.98 12.22 22.09
C THR A 202 46.21 11.70 23.33
N SER A 203 45.31 10.72 23.10
CA SER A 203 45.31 9.42 23.81
C SER A 203 44.28 8.45 23.21
N ALA A 204 44.72 7.22 22.94
CA ALA A 204 43.90 6.04 22.73
C ALA A 204 43.13 5.68 24.02
N ASP A 205 41.97 5.04 23.95
CA ASP A 205 41.87 3.59 24.22
C ASP A 205 40.44 3.06 24.03
N GLU A 206 40.38 1.76 23.78
CA GLU A 206 39.25 0.90 23.44
C GLU A 206 38.23 0.71 24.59
N LEU A 207 37.04 0.17 24.28
CA LEU A 207 36.58 -1.11 24.86
C LEU A 207 35.19 -1.56 24.33
N ALA A 208 35.25 -2.69 23.61
CA ALA A 208 34.39 -3.87 23.64
C ALA A 208 32.85 -3.78 23.48
N ILE A 209 32.41 -4.20 22.29
CA ILE A 209 31.11 -4.84 22.05
C ILE A 209 31.18 -6.27 22.60
N ASN A 210 30.44 -6.58 23.66
CA ASN A 210 30.21 -7.98 24.05
C ASN A 210 28.95 -8.51 23.38
N LEU A 211 29.21 -9.42 22.45
CA LEU A 211 28.29 -10.32 21.78
C LEU A 211 28.16 -11.58 22.65
N ASP A 212 27.01 -11.79 23.30
CA ASP A 212 26.68 -13.10 23.86
C ASP A 212 25.65 -13.81 22.97
N ALA A 213 26.19 -14.71 22.16
CA ALA A 213 25.47 -15.80 21.53
C ALA A 213 25.79 -17.09 22.29
N ALA A 214 24.80 -17.68 22.97
CA ALA A 214 24.74 -19.09 23.32
C ALA A 214 23.37 -19.38 23.97
N THR A 215 22.68 -20.52 23.84
CA THR A 215 22.74 -21.71 22.99
C THR A 215 21.42 -22.46 23.29
N LYS A 216 20.83 -23.04 22.24
CA LYS A 216 19.84 -24.15 22.21
C LYS A 216 19.36 -24.76 23.54
N ARG A 217 18.03 -24.94 23.65
CA ARG A 217 17.47 -26.25 24.07
C ARG A 217 16.08 -26.51 23.47
N GLN A 218 16.04 -27.42 22.50
CA GLN A 218 14.82 -28.12 22.05
C GLN A 218 14.29 -29.01 23.20
N LYS A 219 12.97 -29.02 23.40
CA LYS A 219 12.27 -30.15 24.04
C LYS A 219 11.24 -30.70 23.04
N ARG A 220 11.39 -32.00 22.76
CA ARG A 220 10.44 -32.85 22.02
C ARG A 220 9.16 -33.08 22.84
N PRO A 221 8.04 -33.45 22.19
CA PRO A 221 6.74 -33.64 22.82
C PRO A 221 6.62 -35.02 23.48
N THR A 222 5.86 -35.09 24.56
CA THR A 222 5.44 -36.33 25.22
C THR A 222 4.03 -36.68 24.75
N THR A 223 3.84 -37.90 24.26
CA THR A 223 2.54 -38.52 23.94
C THR A 223 2.10 -39.39 25.12
N GLN A 224 0.78 -39.53 25.31
CA GLN A 224 -0.04 -40.49 26.10
C GLN A 224 -1.07 -39.68 26.92
N HIS A 225 -2.38 -39.93 26.89
CA HIS A 225 -3.18 -41.13 26.60
C HIS A 225 -4.43 -40.80 25.79
#